data_AF-A0A671E7Q1-F1
#
_entry.id   AF-A0A671E7Q1-F1
#
_cell.length_a   1.000
_cell.length_b   1.000
_cell.length_c   1.000
_cell.angle_alpha   90.00
_cell.angle_beta   90.00
_cell.angle_gamma   90.00
#
_symmetry.space_group_name_H-M   'P 1'
#
loop_
_entity.id
_entity.type
_entity.pdbx_description
1 polymer ?
#
loop_
_entity_poly.entity_id
_entity_poly.type
_entity_poly.pdbx_seq_one_letter_code
_entity_poly.pdbx_strand_id
1 'polypeptide(L)'
;MVLGDKFGSYLGVNLGFGFGVTMGVHIAGKISGAHMNAAVTFTNCALGRLPWKKFPVYVLGQFLGSFLAAATTYGLFYTAIFNYSGGELTVTGPVATANIFATYLPDHMTLWRGFLDEVLLTGLLQLCLFAITDKGNNPAQQGTQAVVIGLLVVIIGVSLGMNSGYAINPSRDLPPRFFTFIAGWGVQVFRWDHLLGLRWLHHPTGAPDIGEPHGV
;
A
#
# COMPACT_ATOMS: atom_id res chain seq x y z
N MET A 1 -6.52 -13.01 -9.98
CA MET A 1 -6.49 -11.60 -10.45
C MET A 1 -7.84 -11.26 -11.10
N VAL A 2 -8.37 -10.04 -10.91
CA VAL A 2 -9.71 -9.63 -11.41
C VAL A 2 -9.89 -9.81 -12.93
N LEU A 3 -8.83 -9.61 -13.71
CA LEU A 3 -8.83 -9.79 -15.18
C LEU A 3 -8.30 -11.16 -15.63
N GLY A 4 -8.15 -12.10 -14.69
CA GLY A 4 -7.49 -13.40 -14.89
C GLY A 4 -5.97 -13.27 -15.07
N ASP A 5 -5.27 -14.41 -14.98
CA ASP A 5 -3.80 -14.46 -15.10
C ASP A 5 -3.31 -14.31 -16.55
N LYS A 6 -4.23 -14.02 -17.50
CA LYS A 6 -3.91 -13.83 -18.92
C LYS A 6 -3.35 -12.45 -19.21
N PHE A 7 -3.84 -11.41 -18.52
CA PHE A 7 -3.51 -10.01 -18.87
C PHE A 7 -2.73 -9.27 -17.78
N GLY A 8 -2.62 -9.83 -16.58
CA GLY A 8 -1.79 -9.24 -15.55
C GLY A 8 -1.04 -10.30 -14.74
N SER A 9 0.03 -9.83 -14.10
CA SER A 9 0.95 -10.64 -13.32
C SER A 9 1.50 -9.83 -12.15
N TYR A 10 2.09 -10.52 -11.17
CA TYR A 10 2.78 -9.87 -10.06
C TYR A 10 3.87 -8.91 -10.54
N LEU A 11 4.63 -9.29 -11.58
CA LEU A 11 5.62 -8.42 -12.20
C LEU A 11 5.00 -7.16 -12.80
N GLY A 12 3.84 -7.28 -13.45
CA GLY A 12 3.10 -6.13 -13.99
C GLY A 12 2.73 -5.11 -12.90
N VAL A 13 2.34 -5.58 -11.71
CA VAL A 13 2.07 -4.72 -10.54
C VAL A 13 3.34 -3.98 -10.11
N ASN A 14 4.46 -4.69 -9.97
CA ASN A 14 5.73 -4.08 -9.56
C ASN A 14 6.21 -3.00 -10.55
N LEU A 15 6.16 -3.29 -11.85
CA LEU A 15 6.51 -2.35 -12.92
C LEU A 15 5.57 -1.13 -12.92
N GLY A 16 4.26 -1.37 -12.82
CA GLY A 16 3.25 -0.31 -12.77
C GLY A 16 3.44 0.63 -11.58
N PHE A 17 3.67 0.08 -10.39
CA PHE A 17 3.95 0.88 -9.19
C PHE A 17 5.23 1.70 -9.33
N GLY A 18 6.34 1.07 -9.75
CA GLY A 18 7.62 1.75 -9.87
C GLY A 18 7.59 2.88 -10.89
N PHE A 19 7.06 2.64 -12.09
CA PHE A 19 6.95 3.69 -13.11
C PHE A 19 5.86 4.74 -12.80
N GLY A 20 4.82 4.36 -12.06
CA GLY A 20 3.88 5.33 -11.48
C GLY A 20 4.59 6.31 -10.53
N VAL A 21 5.48 5.81 -9.67
CA VAL A 21 6.33 6.66 -8.82
C VAL A 21 7.25 7.54 -9.67
N THR A 22 7.88 7.03 -10.73
CA THR A 22 8.69 7.84 -11.67
C THR A 22 7.90 9.03 -12.20
N MET A 23 6.67 8.81 -12.67
CA MET A 23 5.81 9.89 -13.18
C MET A 23 5.44 10.88 -12.09
N GLY A 24 5.13 10.40 -10.89
CA GLY A 24 4.90 11.25 -9.73
C GLY A 24 6.09 12.15 -9.38
N VAL A 25 7.32 11.63 -9.49
CA VAL A 25 8.55 12.41 -9.31
C VAL A 25 8.69 13.49 -10.39
N HIS A 26 8.37 13.18 -11.65
CA HIS A 26 8.36 14.20 -12.70
C HIS A 26 7.33 15.30 -12.46
N ILE A 27 6.14 14.95 -11.94
CA ILE A 27 5.06 15.91 -11.68
C ILE A 27 5.44 16.87 -10.54
N ALA A 28 5.92 16.35 -9.42
CA ALA A 28 6.04 17.13 -8.18
C ALA A 28 7.48 17.42 -7.75
N GLY A 29 8.49 16.86 -8.42
CA GLY A 29 9.87 16.81 -7.95
C GLY A 29 10.49 18.18 -7.67
N LYS A 30 10.33 19.13 -8.61
CA LYS A 30 10.87 20.50 -8.44
C LYS A 30 10.04 21.39 -7.52
N ILE A 31 8.82 20.99 -7.18
CA ILE A 31 7.90 21.82 -6.38
C ILE A 31 7.95 21.40 -4.91
N SER A 32 7.75 20.12 -4.64
CA SER A 32 7.62 19.58 -3.28
C SER A 32 8.70 18.58 -2.90
N GLY A 33 9.63 18.26 -3.81
CA GLY A 33 10.55 17.13 -3.67
C GLY A 33 9.89 15.78 -3.97
N ALA A 34 8.62 15.79 -4.43
CA ALA A 34 7.83 14.60 -4.74
C ALA A 34 7.87 13.51 -3.66
N HIS A 35 7.67 13.89 -2.39
CA HIS A 35 7.68 12.92 -1.30
C HIS A 35 6.67 11.79 -1.52
N MET A 36 5.42 12.15 -1.88
CA MET A 36 4.30 11.23 -2.19
C MET A 36 4.06 10.12 -1.16
N ASN A 37 4.68 10.25 0.01
CA ASN A 37 4.76 9.26 1.05
C ASN A 37 4.92 9.96 2.40
N ALA A 38 3.99 9.68 3.32
CA ALA A 38 3.97 10.28 4.64
C ALA A 38 5.20 9.87 5.47
N ALA A 39 5.71 8.65 5.32
CA ALA A 39 6.92 8.18 6.00
C ALA A 39 8.19 8.91 5.49
N VAL A 40 8.29 9.13 4.17
CA VAL A 40 9.38 9.93 3.57
C VAL A 40 9.29 11.38 4.05
N THR A 41 8.08 11.93 4.11
CA THR A 41 7.85 13.30 4.61
C THR A 41 8.23 13.41 6.08
N PHE A 42 7.80 12.46 6.91
CA PHE A 42 8.13 12.39 8.32
C PHE A 42 9.64 12.31 8.53
N THR A 43 10.32 11.41 7.79
CA THR A 43 11.78 11.22 7.93
C THR A 43 12.55 12.49 7.56
N ASN A 44 12.15 13.18 6.49
CA ASN A 44 12.77 14.46 6.14
C ASN A 44 12.53 15.54 7.19
N CYS A 45 11.38 15.55 7.87
CA CYS A 45 11.15 16.43 9.02
C CYS A 45 12.04 16.06 10.22
N ALA A 46 12.09 14.78 10.57
CA ALA A 46 12.85 14.27 11.71
C ALA A 46 14.37 14.51 11.56
N LEU A 47 14.88 14.43 10.33
CA LEU A 47 16.28 14.70 9.99
C LEU A 47 16.58 16.19 9.69
N GLY A 48 15.62 17.09 9.93
CA GLY A 48 15.81 18.54 9.75
C GLY A 48 15.91 19.01 8.30
N ARG A 49 15.53 18.18 7.33
CA ARG A 49 15.52 18.48 5.88
C ARG A 49 14.23 19.15 5.40
N LEU A 50 13.15 19.04 6.18
CA LEU A 50 11.85 19.68 5.93
C LEU A 50 11.33 20.33 7.22
N PRO A 51 10.85 21.58 7.21
CA PRO A 51 10.22 22.18 8.40
C PRO A 51 8.95 21.43 8.81
N TRP A 52 8.81 21.10 10.09
CA TRP A 52 7.63 20.41 10.65
C TRP A 52 6.29 21.08 10.33
N LYS A 53 6.26 22.41 10.16
CA LYS A 53 5.05 23.15 9.77
C LYS A 53 4.49 22.71 8.40
N LYS A 54 5.33 22.16 7.51
CA LYS A 54 4.90 21.65 6.19
C LYS A 54 4.38 20.21 6.25
N PHE A 55 4.73 19.44 7.27
CA PHE A 55 4.34 18.05 7.43
C PHE A 55 2.82 17.81 7.27
N PRO A 56 1.93 18.49 8.02
CA PRO A 56 0.49 18.23 7.91
C PRO A 56 -0.07 18.56 6.52
N VAL A 57 0.46 19.61 5.86
CA VAL A 57 0.03 19.99 4.50
C VAL A 57 0.43 18.93 3.48
N TYR A 58 1.63 18.38 3.60
CA TYR A 58 2.11 17.28 2.75
C TYR A 58 1.24 16.03 2.94
N VAL A 59 1.04 15.61 4.19
CA VAL A 59 0.27 14.39 4.49
C VAL A 59 -1.18 14.54 4.03
N LEU A 60 -1.82 15.67 4.30
CA LEU A 60 -3.20 15.92 3.87
C LEU A 60 -3.34 15.86 2.34
N GLY A 61 -2.45 16.53 1.59
CA GLY A 61 -2.48 16.50 0.14
C GLY A 61 -2.25 15.09 -0.43
N GLN A 62 -1.31 14.34 0.15
CA GLN A 62 -1.05 12.95 -0.24
C GLN A 62 -2.22 12.03 0.06
N PHE A 63 -2.86 12.20 1.23
CA PHE A 63 -3.98 11.36 1.66
C PHE A 63 -5.21 11.60 0.79
N LEU A 64 -5.56 12.87 0.56
CA LEU A 64 -6.66 13.24 -0.33
C LEU A 64 -6.41 12.74 -1.76
N GLY A 65 -5.19 12.92 -2.27
CA GLY A 65 -4.82 12.45 -3.59
C GLY A 65 -4.97 10.93 -3.74
N SER A 66 -4.50 10.15 -2.76
CA SER A 66 -4.61 8.68 -2.80
C SER A 66 -6.05 8.20 -2.63
N PHE A 67 -6.84 8.82 -1.76
CA PHE A 67 -8.27 8.52 -1.62
C PHE A 67 -9.04 8.73 -2.93
N LEU A 68 -8.81 9.88 -3.59
CA LEU A 68 -9.44 10.19 -4.88
C LEU A 68 -8.93 9.25 -5.99
N ALA A 69 -7.67 8.85 -5.97
CA ALA A 69 -7.13 7.87 -6.91
C ALA A 69 -7.81 6.50 -6.73
N ALA A 70 -8.07 6.07 -5.48
CA ALA A 70 -8.83 4.84 -5.20
C ALA A 70 -10.26 4.92 -5.73
N ALA A 71 -10.97 6.04 -5.48
CA ALA A 71 -12.30 6.27 -6.01
C ALA A 71 -12.34 6.27 -7.55
N THR A 72 -11.35 6.92 -8.18
CA THR A 72 -11.21 6.95 -9.64
C THR A 72 -10.98 5.54 -10.21
N THR A 73 -10.09 4.77 -9.57
CA THR A 73 -9.81 3.38 -9.97
C THR A 73 -11.05 2.51 -9.84
N TYR A 74 -11.79 2.62 -8.74
CA TYR A 74 -13.06 1.90 -8.57
C TYR A 74 -14.07 2.26 -9.66
N GLY A 75 -14.23 3.55 -9.98
CA GLY A 75 -15.12 3.99 -11.06
C GLY A 75 -14.73 3.43 -12.43
N LEU A 76 -13.43 3.45 -12.75
CA LEU A 76 -12.91 2.92 -14.03
C LEU A 76 -13.08 1.40 -14.15
N PHE A 77 -12.91 0.68 -13.05
CA PHE A 77 -12.96 -0.79 -13.02
C PHE A 77 -14.27 -1.34 -12.45
N TYR A 78 -15.30 -0.52 -12.28
CA TYR A 78 -16.55 -0.90 -11.60
C TYR A 78 -17.15 -2.19 -12.16
N THR A 79 -17.36 -2.25 -13.48
CA THR A 79 -17.94 -3.42 -14.15
C THR A 79 -17.05 -4.65 -14.06
N ALA A 80 -15.72 -4.50 -14.12
CA ALA A 80 -14.78 -5.60 -14.00
C ALA A 80 -14.77 -6.19 -12.58
N ILE A 81 -14.74 -5.32 -11.55
CA ILE A 81 -14.80 -5.72 -10.15
C ILE A 81 -16.11 -6.45 -9.86
N PHE A 82 -17.24 -5.84 -10.27
CA PHE A 82 -18.58 -6.39 -10.02
C PHE A 82 -18.78 -7.75 -10.70
N ASN A 83 -18.35 -7.89 -11.96
CA ASN A 83 -18.46 -9.16 -12.69
C ASN A 83 -17.55 -10.25 -12.10
N TYR A 84 -16.35 -9.90 -11.64
CA TYR A 84 -15.43 -10.85 -11.03
C TYR A 84 -15.94 -11.35 -9.68
N SER A 85 -16.48 -10.45 -8.86
CA SER A 85 -16.90 -10.78 -7.49
C SER A 85 -18.35 -11.23 -7.37
N GLY A 86 -19.12 -11.24 -8.48
CA GLY A 86 -20.55 -11.56 -8.46
C GLY A 86 -21.39 -10.50 -7.75
N GLY A 87 -20.89 -9.26 -7.68
CA GLY A 87 -21.51 -8.14 -6.97
C GLY A 87 -21.17 -8.04 -5.48
N GLU A 88 -20.45 -9.02 -4.92
CA GLU A 88 -20.05 -9.02 -3.51
C GLU A 88 -18.69 -8.34 -3.32
N LEU A 89 -18.60 -7.38 -2.40
CA LEU A 89 -17.36 -6.63 -2.15
C LEU A 89 -16.67 -7.16 -0.89
N THR A 90 -15.83 -8.19 -1.06
CA THR A 90 -15.19 -8.87 0.07
C THR A 90 -13.72 -8.52 0.25
N VAL A 91 -13.26 -8.62 1.50
CA VAL A 91 -11.86 -8.38 1.91
C VAL A 91 -11.01 -9.64 1.76
N THR A 92 -11.58 -10.79 2.10
CA THR A 92 -10.95 -12.12 2.05
C THR A 92 -11.77 -13.09 1.22
N GLY A 93 -11.22 -14.29 0.99
CA GLY A 93 -11.85 -15.34 0.20
C GLY A 93 -11.44 -15.35 -1.27
N PRO A 94 -11.95 -16.31 -2.06
CA PRO A 94 -11.49 -16.59 -3.43
C PRO A 94 -11.80 -15.47 -4.43
N VAL A 95 -12.73 -14.58 -4.09
CA VAL A 95 -13.17 -13.44 -4.91
C VAL A 95 -12.89 -12.09 -4.25
N ALA A 96 -11.95 -12.06 -3.29
CA ALA A 96 -11.54 -10.83 -2.61
C ALA A 96 -11.09 -9.74 -3.59
N THR A 97 -11.55 -8.52 -3.36
CA THR A 97 -11.26 -7.36 -4.22
C THR A 97 -10.69 -6.16 -3.46
N ALA A 98 -10.73 -6.17 -2.12
CA ALA A 98 -10.21 -5.07 -1.31
C ALA A 98 -8.69 -4.87 -1.48
N ASN A 99 -7.96 -5.95 -1.80
CA ASN A 99 -6.52 -5.98 -2.02
C ASN A 99 -6.04 -5.21 -3.27
N ILE A 100 -6.96 -4.80 -4.14
CA ILE A 100 -6.68 -3.87 -5.25
C ILE A 100 -6.24 -2.50 -4.69
N PHE A 101 -6.85 -2.09 -3.58
CA PHE A 101 -6.74 -0.73 -3.06
C PHE A 101 -5.72 -0.61 -1.93
N ALA A 102 -5.70 -1.57 -1.02
CA ALA A 102 -4.83 -1.61 0.16
C ALA A 102 -4.16 -2.98 0.30
N THR A 103 -3.09 -3.08 1.09
CA THR A 103 -2.40 -4.35 1.30
C THR A 103 -3.06 -5.17 2.40
N TYR A 104 -2.88 -6.48 2.41
CA TYR A 104 -3.40 -7.35 3.48
C TYR A 104 -2.36 -8.42 3.76
N LEU A 105 -2.13 -8.74 5.03
CA LEU A 105 -1.16 -9.77 5.38
C LEU A 105 -1.66 -11.13 4.88
N PRO A 106 -0.81 -11.94 4.23
CA PRO A 106 -1.14 -13.31 3.88
C PRO A 106 -1.22 -14.19 5.14
N ASP A 107 -1.93 -15.31 5.05
CA ASP A 107 -2.26 -16.18 6.21
C ASP A 107 -1.04 -16.76 6.93
N HIS A 108 0.11 -16.85 6.24
CA HIS A 108 1.36 -17.34 6.83
C HIS A 108 2.12 -16.28 7.65
N MET A 109 1.68 -15.02 7.63
CA MET A 109 2.33 -13.90 8.30
C MET A 109 1.60 -13.53 9.59
N THR A 110 2.38 -13.23 10.63
CA THR A 110 1.86 -12.62 11.87
C THR A 110 2.04 -11.11 11.82
N LEU A 111 1.28 -10.40 12.65
CA LEU A 111 1.43 -8.95 12.77
C LEU A 111 2.87 -8.52 13.05
N TRP A 112 3.51 -9.16 14.01
CA TRP A 112 4.89 -8.83 14.38
C TRP A 112 5.85 -8.96 13.19
N ARG A 113 5.67 -10.01 12.37
CA ARG A 113 6.47 -10.20 11.16
C ARG A 113 6.14 -9.16 10.09
N GLY A 114 4.87 -8.83 9.89
CA GLY A 114 4.46 -7.79 8.94
C GLY A 114 4.95 -6.40 9.35
N PHE A 115 4.93 -6.07 10.64
CA PHE A 115 5.50 -4.85 11.18
C PHE A 115 7.01 -4.78 10.91
N LEU A 116 7.75 -5.85 11.23
CA LEU A 116 9.19 -5.91 10.99
C LEU A 116 9.52 -5.76 9.50
N ASP A 117 8.76 -6.45 8.64
CA ASP A 117 8.89 -6.37 7.18
C ASP A 117 8.70 -4.93 6.69
N GLU A 118 7.58 -4.27 7.04
CA GLU A 118 7.30 -2.90 6.62
C GLU A 118 8.32 -1.88 7.15
N VAL A 119 8.80 -2.03 8.39
CA VAL A 119 9.86 -1.17 8.95
C VAL A 119 11.17 -1.33 8.16
N LEU A 120 11.57 -2.56 7.86
CA LEU A 120 12.81 -2.83 7.12
C LEU A 120 12.70 -2.36 5.67
N LEU A 121 11.60 -2.64 4.99
CA LEU A 121 11.37 -2.24 3.60
C LEU A 121 11.30 -0.70 3.46
N THR A 122 10.61 -0.02 4.38
CA THR A 122 10.54 1.44 4.40
C THR A 122 11.91 2.06 4.71
N GLY A 123 12.68 1.45 5.62
CA GLY A 123 14.05 1.86 5.92
C GLY A 123 14.99 1.72 4.72
N LEU A 124 14.92 0.58 4.01
CA LEU A 124 15.69 0.33 2.78
C LEU A 124 15.31 1.32 1.68
N LEU A 125 14.01 1.55 1.46
CA LEU A 125 13.53 2.59 0.54
C LEU A 125 14.16 3.93 0.88
N GLN A 126 14.08 4.35 2.14
CA GLN A 126 14.56 5.66 2.57
C GLN A 126 16.09 5.81 2.44
N LEU A 127 16.84 4.76 2.76
CA LEU A 127 18.29 4.70 2.61
C LEU A 127 18.69 4.86 1.14
N CYS A 128 18.07 4.09 0.24
CA CYS A 128 18.35 4.17 -1.19
C CYS A 128 17.90 5.50 -1.80
N LEU A 129 16.77 6.08 -1.37
CA LEU A 129 16.34 7.41 -1.79
C LEU A 129 17.40 8.48 -1.45
N PHE A 130 18.00 8.40 -0.25
CA PHE A 130 19.11 9.28 0.11
C PHE A 130 20.34 9.02 -0.76
N ALA A 131 20.76 7.77 -0.94
CA ALA A 131 21.91 7.47 -1.80
C ALA A 131 21.73 7.98 -3.24
N ILE A 132 20.53 7.84 -3.82
CA ILE A 132 20.22 8.29 -5.19
C ILE A 132 20.27 9.82 -5.32
N THR A 133 19.93 10.56 -4.26
CA THR A 133 19.77 12.02 -4.30
C THR A 133 20.90 12.81 -3.62
N ASP A 134 21.80 12.12 -2.91
CA ASP A 134 22.89 12.73 -2.17
C ASP A 134 24.04 13.15 -3.08
N LYS A 135 24.20 14.47 -3.24
CA LYS A 135 25.27 15.08 -4.03
C LYS A 135 26.67 14.90 -3.43
N GLY A 136 26.77 14.55 -2.14
CA GLY A 136 28.04 14.26 -1.46
C GLY A 136 28.52 12.82 -1.63
N ASN A 137 27.71 11.96 -2.25
CA ASN A 137 28.03 10.55 -2.50
C ASN A 137 28.10 10.28 -4.03
N ASN A 138 27.51 9.18 -4.51
CA ASN A 138 27.39 8.84 -5.93
C ASN A 138 25.92 8.86 -6.37
N PRO A 139 25.31 10.05 -6.56
CA PRO A 139 23.90 10.16 -6.88
C PRO A 139 23.63 9.71 -8.33
N ALA A 140 22.35 9.50 -8.64
CA ALA A 140 21.93 9.34 -10.03
C ALA A 140 22.27 10.60 -10.85
N GLN A 141 22.57 10.37 -12.12
CA GLN A 141 22.85 11.45 -13.07
C GLN A 141 21.68 12.46 -13.09
N GLN A 142 22.02 13.74 -13.28
CA GLN A 142 21.00 14.79 -13.32
C GLN A 142 19.96 14.52 -14.42
N GLY A 143 18.69 14.50 -14.02
CA GLY A 143 17.57 14.20 -14.90
C GLY A 143 17.11 12.74 -14.87
N THR A 144 17.92 11.81 -14.35
CA THR A 144 17.58 10.38 -14.28
C THR A 144 17.09 9.92 -12.92
N GLN A 145 17.10 10.80 -11.90
CA GLN A 145 16.68 10.46 -10.53
C GLN A 145 15.30 9.81 -10.48
N ALA A 146 14.32 10.35 -11.23
CA ALA A 146 12.97 9.82 -11.24
C ALA A 146 12.93 8.34 -11.67
N VAL A 147 13.67 8.00 -12.73
CA VAL A 147 13.70 6.62 -13.27
C VAL A 147 14.37 5.68 -12.28
N VAL A 148 15.49 6.09 -11.67
CA VAL A 148 16.21 5.26 -10.69
C VAL A 148 15.36 5.05 -9.43
N ILE A 149 14.63 6.07 -8.98
CA ILE A 149 13.68 5.95 -7.86
C ILE A 149 12.54 4.98 -8.20
N GLY A 150 12.00 5.03 -9.42
CA GLY A 150 10.98 4.08 -9.85
C GLY A 150 11.52 2.64 -9.89
N LEU A 151 12.71 2.44 -10.45
CA LEU A 151 13.39 1.13 -10.49
C LEU A 151 13.64 0.56 -9.10
N LEU A 152 14.01 1.41 -8.13
CA LEU A 152 14.12 1.01 -6.72
C LEU A 152 12.80 0.42 -6.21
N VAL A 153 11.66 1.07 -6.48
CA VAL A 153 10.34 0.57 -6.07
C VAL A 153 9.99 -0.74 -6.80
N VAL A 154 10.33 -0.88 -8.09
CA VAL A 154 10.16 -2.15 -8.82
C VAL A 154 10.92 -3.27 -8.12
N ILE A 155 12.19 -3.05 -7.77
CA ILE A 155 13.05 -4.06 -7.14
C ILE A 155 12.55 -4.43 -5.75
N ILE A 156 12.10 -3.46 -4.94
CA ILE A 156 11.48 -3.73 -3.64
C ILE A 156 10.26 -4.64 -3.81
N GLY A 157 9.36 -4.34 -4.75
CA GLY A 157 8.19 -5.17 -5.01
C GLY A 157 8.56 -6.58 -5.46
N VAL A 158 9.49 -6.72 -6.41
CA VAL A 158 9.93 -8.03 -6.93
C VAL A 158 10.61 -8.88 -5.86
N SER A 159 11.47 -8.29 -5.03
CA SER A 159 12.31 -9.04 -4.08
C SER A 159 11.65 -9.24 -2.70
N LEU A 160 10.84 -8.28 -2.25
CA LEU A 160 10.38 -8.20 -0.86
C LEU A 160 8.86 -8.03 -0.73
N GLY A 161 8.14 -7.85 -1.84
CA GLY A 161 6.73 -7.50 -1.79
C GLY A 161 5.75 -8.61 -1.39
N MET A 162 6.19 -9.88 -1.36
CA MET A 162 5.28 -11.02 -1.16
C MET A 162 4.73 -11.15 0.26
N ASN A 163 5.43 -10.62 1.26
CA ASN A 163 5.10 -10.82 2.68
C ASN A 163 3.99 -9.87 3.19
N SER A 164 3.96 -8.66 2.65
CA SER A 164 3.13 -7.55 3.16
C SER A 164 2.48 -6.74 2.05
N GLY A 165 2.81 -7.00 0.79
CA GLY A 165 2.39 -6.17 -0.35
C GLY A 165 3.19 -4.88 -0.50
N TYR A 166 4.35 -4.76 0.18
CA TYR A 166 5.25 -3.59 0.15
C TYR A 166 4.48 -2.27 0.26
N ALA A 167 3.67 -2.11 1.32
CA ALA A 167 2.86 -0.92 1.49
C ALA A 167 3.76 0.32 1.53
N ILE A 168 4.82 0.28 2.36
CA ILE A 168 5.98 1.20 2.50
C ILE A 168 5.66 2.71 2.56
N ASN A 169 4.38 3.04 2.62
CA ASN A 169 3.83 4.35 2.41
C ASN A 169 2.43 4.43 3.07
N PRO A 170 2.30 5.10 4.23
CA PRO A 170 1.01 5.28 4.88
C PRO A 170 -0.02 5.98 3.99
N SER A 171 0.42 6.89 3.11
CA SER A 171 -0.45 7.59 2.15
C SER A 171 -0.99 6.68 1.05
N ARG A 172 -0.36 5.53 0.78
CA ARG A 172 -0.78 4.55 -0.25
C ARG A 172 -1.72 3.49 0.29
N ASP A 173 -1.73 3.28 1.61
CA ASP A 173 -2.51 2.19 2.21
C ASP A 173 -3.74 2.71 2.97
N LEU A 174 -3.56 3.69 3.87
CA LEU A 174 -4.63 4.12 4.76
C LEU A 174 -5.77 4.86 4.02
N PRO A 175 -5.52 5.84 3.13
CA PRO A 175 -6.61 6.52 2.43
C PRO A 175 -7.43 5.60 1.52
N PRO A 176 -6.82 4.68 0.74
CA PRO A 176 -7.59 3.70 -0.03
C PRO A 176 -8.40 2.73 0.84
N ARG A 177 -7.96 2.37 2.07
CA ARG A 177 -8.80 1.60 3.02
C ARG A 177 -10.04 2.38 3.46
N PHE A 178 -9.89 3.67 3.74
CA PHE A 178 -11.05 4.51 4.05
C PHE A 178 -12.00 4.59 2.86
N PHE A 179 -11.47 4.66 1.64
CA PHE A 179 -12.31 4.58 0.45
C PHE A 179 -13.09 3.26 0.38
N THR A 180 -12.43 2.10 0.50
CA THR A 180 -13.11 0.80 0.41
C THR A 180 -14.11 0.58 1.54
N PHE A 181 -13.83 1.08 2.75
CA PHE A 181 -14.79 1.12 3.86
C PHE A 181 -16.08 1.84 3.45
N ILE A 182 -15.95 3.06 2.91
CA ILE A 182 -17.08 3.90 2.49
C ILE A 182 -17.82 3.26 1.28
N ALA A 183 -17.07 2.65 0.36
CA ALA A 183 -17.59 2.09 -0.88
C ALA A 183 -18.31 0.74 -0.70
N GLY A 184 -18.31 0.15 0.50
CA GLY A 184 -19.16 -1.00 0.82
C GLY A 184 -18.42 -2.31 1.13
N TRP A 185 -17.09 -2.33 1.18
CA TRP A 185 -16.33 -3.52 1.66
C TRP A 185 -16.49 -3.75 3.18
N GLY A 186 -17.06 -2.77 3.89
CA GLY A 186 -17.38 -2.86 5.30
C GLY A 186 -16.17 -2.69 6.22
N VAL A 187 -16.42 -2.79 7.52
CA VAL A 187 -15.41 -2.56 8.58
C VAL A 187 -14.25 -3.55 8.52
N GLN A 188 -14.40 -4.68 7.80
CA GLN A 188 -13.38 -5.71 7.67
C GLN A 188 -12.07 -5.19 7.05
N VAL A 189 -12.11 -4.11 6.27
CA VAL A 189 -10.90 -3.49 5.70
C VAL A 189 -9.93 -2.97 6.78
N PHE A 190 -10.43 -2.83 8.02
CA PHE A 190 -9.67 -2.47 9.21
C PHE A 190 -9.61 -3.60 10.26
N ARG A 191 -10.37 -4.71 10.10
CA ARG A 191 -10.46 -5.76 11.13
C ARG A 191 -9.23 -6.68 11.15
N TRP A 192 -9.08 -7.25 12.35
CA TRP A 192 -7.87 -7.76 12.98
C TRP A 192 -7.51 -9.22 12.68
N ASP A 193 -8.18 -9.86 11.74
CA ASP A 193 -7.86 -11.19 11.20
C ASP A 193 -6.42 -11.26 10.68
N HIS A 194 -5.86 -10.08 10.35
CA HIS A 194 -4.49 -9.83 9.89
C HIS A 194 -3.60 -9.12 10.93
N LEU A 195 -4.07 -8.92 12.17
CA LEU A 195 -3.37 -8.24 13.28
C LEU A 195 -3.44 -9.01 14.65
N LEU A 196 -4.28 -10.05 14.77
CA LEU A 196 -4.55 -11.03 15.88
C LEU A 196 -4.81 -10.52 17.32
N GLY A 197 -5.92 -11.01 17.93
CA GLY A 197 -6.01 -11.09 19.39
C GLY A 197 -7.38 -11.20 20.10
N LEU A 198 -8.55 -11.12 19.44
CA LEU A 198 -9.84 -11.01 20.15
C LEU A 198 -10.98 -11.83 19.53
N ARG A 199 -10.85 -13.17 19.51
CA ARG A 199 -12.02 -14.07 19.29
C ARG A 199 -12.97 -14.14 20.50
N TRP A 200 -12.59 -13.60 21.65
CA TRP A 200 -13.39 -13.65 22.88
C TRP A 200 -14.37 -12.49 23.07
N LEU A 201 -14.29 -11.43 22.26
CA LEU A 201 -15.20 -10.27 22.36
C LEU A 201 -16.50 -10.42 21.56
N HIS A 202 -16.74 -11.58 20.93
CA HIS A 202 -17.97 -11.90 20.21
C HIS A 202 -18.75 -13.07 20.82
N HIS A 203 -18.61 -13.33 22.12
CA HIS A 203 -19.52 -14.23 22.84
C HIS A 203 -20.31 -13.46 23.92
N PRO A 204 -21.51 -12.95 23.61
CA PRO A 204 -22.46 -12.52 24.65
C PRO A 204 -23.13 -13.71 25.37
N THR A 205 -22.96 -14.95 24.89
CA THR A 205 -23.67 -16.11 25.44
C THR A 205 -22.80 -17.35 25.34
N GLY A 206 -22.14 -17.76 26.44
CA GLY A 206 -21.29 -18.95 26.47
C GLY A 206 -22.01 -20.24 26.06
N ALA A 207 -21.87 -20.62 24.79
CA ALA A 207 -22.32 -21.89 24.23
C ALA A 207 -21.14 -22.47 23.42
N PRO A 208 -20.73 -23.72 23.63
CA PRO A 208 -19.64 -24.32 22.86
C PRO A 208 -20.04 -24.45 21.39
N ASP A 209 -19.14 -24.08 20.49
CA ASP A 209 -19.27 -24.26 19.04
C ASP A 209 -19.45 -25.74 18.70
N ILE A 210 -20.70 -26.15 18.47
CA ILE A 210 -21.02 -27.37 17.74
C ILE A 210 -21.27 -26.96 16.29
N GLY A 211 -20.29 -27.24 15.45
CA GLY A 211 -20.50 -27.43 14.02
C GLY A 211 -20.16 -26.24 13.14
N GLU A 212 -18.91 -26.18 12.68
CA GLU A 212 -18.65 -25.87 11.27
C GLU A 212 -17.45 -26.70 10.80
N PRO A 213 -17.60 -27.50 9.73
CA PRO A 213 -16.57 -28.43 9.30
C PRO A 213 -15.43 -27.67 8.63
N HIS A 214 -14.22 -27.87 9.14
CA HIS A 214 -12.99 -27.63 8.40
C HIS A 214 -13.07 -28.40 7.07
N GLY A 215 -13.21 -27.66 5.97
CA GLY A 215 -13.19 -28.17 4.60
C GLY A 215 -11.89 -27.78 3.91
N VAL A 216 -11.20 -28.82 3.45
CA VAL A 216 -9.96 -28.91 2.66
C VAL A 216 -9.81 -27.85 1.57
#